data_AF-A0A350IC06-F1
#
_entry.id   AF-A0A350IC06-F1
#
_cell.length_a   1.000
_cell.length_b   1.000
_cell.length_c   1.000
_cell.angle_alpha   90.00
_cell.angle_beta   90.00
_cell.angle_gamma   90.00
#
_symmetry.space_group_name_H-M   'P 1'
#
loop_
_entity.id
_entity.type
_entity.pdbx_description
1 polymer ?
#
loop_
_entity_poly.entity_id
_entity_poly.type
_entity_poly.pdbx_seq_one_letter_code
_entity_poly.pdbx_strand_id
1 'polypeptide(L)'
;KNDFELALKYLYARMECARGPHDYSIYDRCEEWGSTPLNHALVCSHKLIKKFKAIKNLEKVNLMLITDGDTNRLSIIEDRSLADKKLPNTNSRYGYDAEIKTTIDGKKLTLAGRGVNGTKSLLQNLKKRYGVNVIGFYIADSRSDLNSAIFSSYRDQNKDANDWDTSFDKHKKTKLKERNKNKCIEYKNSKGYDNLYIVLDKEFNTDEDEFEATSDQTKSQITRAFKKYSSSKKVNKSLMTKFGQAVA
;
A
#
# COMPACT_ATOMS: atom_id res chain seq x y z
N LYS A 1 13.06 13.32 -25.65
CA LYS A 1 12.40 14.41 -26.42
C LYS A 1 11.21 13.87 -27.21
N ASN A 2 11.39 12.86 -28.07
CA ASN A 2 10.29 12.23 -28.81
C ASN A 2 9.20 11.63 -27.90
N ASP A 3 9.56 10.89 -26.86
CA ASP A 3 8.57 10.30 -25.95
C ASP A 3 7.76 11.36 -25.19
N PHE A 4 8.38 12.50 -24.89
CA PHE A 4 7.72 13.62 -24.24
C PHE A 4 6.73 14.32 -25.17
N GLU A 5 7.14 14.58 -26.42
CA GLU A 5 6.24 15.14 -27.44
C GLU A 5 5.10 14.17 -27.80
N LEU A 6 5.36 12.86 -27.78
CA LEU A 6 4.36 11.83 -27.97
C LEU A 6 3.34 11.82 -26.83
N ALA A 7 3.81 11.82 -25.57
CA ALA A 7 2.94 11.91 -24.40
C ALA A 7 2.06 13.17 -24.44
N LEU A 8 2.61 14.33 -24.83
CA LEU A 8 1.82 15.56 -24.99
C LEU A 8 0.73 15.45 -26.06
N LYS A 9 0.98 14.75 -27.16
CA LYS A 9 -0.03 14.51 -28.21
C LYS A 9 -1.15 13.61 -27.71
N TYR A 10 -0.83 12.56 -26.96
CA TYR A 10 -1.84 11.68 -26.34
C TYR A 10 -2.65 12.43 -25.27
N LEU A 11 -2.00 13.25 -24.46
CA LEU A 11 -2.66 14.10 -23.47
C LEU A 11 -3.65 15.07 -24.13
N TYR A 12 -3.22 15.72 -25.22
CA TYR A 12 -4.08 16.60 -26.03
C TYR A 12 -5.25 15.84 -26.65
N ALA A 13 -5.00 14.70 -27.29
CA ALA A 13 -6.04 13.87 -27.89
C ALA A 13 -7.06 13.41 -26.84
N ARG A 14 -6.62 13.05 -25.64
CA ARG A 14 -7.49 12.66 -24.54
C ARG A 14 -8.34 13.82 -24.05
N MET A 15 -7.77 15.02 -23.89
CA MET A 15 -8.53 16.21 -23.50
C MET A 15 -9.66 16.51 -24.49
N GLU A 16 -9.41 16.38 -25.81
CA GLU A 16 -10.39 16.70 -26.85
C GLU A 16 -11.43 15.59 -27.08
N CYS A 17 -11.03 14.32 -26.94
CA CYS A 17 -11.85 13.18 -27.35
C CYS A 17 -12.48 12.40 -26.19
N ALA A 18 -11.99 12.55 -24.95
CA ALA A 18 -12.55 11.85 -23.80
C ALA A 18 -13.99 12.29 -23.53
N ARG A 19 -14.92 11.33 -23.48
CA ARG A 19 -16.34 11.58 -23.20
C ARG A 19 -16.66 11.70 -21.71
N GLY A 20 -15.64 11.73 -20.86
CA GLY A 20 -15.77 11.86 -19.40
C GLY A 20 -14.49 11.51 -18.65
N PRO A 21 -14.47 11.70 -17.31
CA PRO A 21 -13.28 11.54 -16.47
C PRO A 21 -12.77 10.09 -16.37
N HIS A 22 -13.50 9.13 -16.93
CA HIS A 22 -13.17 7.71 -16.94
C HIS A 22 -13.12 7.15 -18.37
N ASP A 23 -13.00 8.00 -19.39
CA ASP A 23 -12.80 7.52 -20.76
C ASP A 23 -11.35 7.06 -20.91
N TYR A 24 -11.20 5.75 -21.07
CA TYR A 24 -9.90 5.08 -21.17
C TYR A 24 -9.47 4.76 -22.62
N SER A 25 -10.16 5.32 -23.62
CA SER A 25 -9.96 4.94 -25.02
C SER A 25 -8.67 5.46 -25.65
N ILE A 26 -8.05 6.51 -25.09
CA ILE A 26 -6.87 7.17 -25.64
C ILE A 26 -5.84 7.38 -24.52
N TYR A 27 -4.84 6.50 -24.44
CA TYR A 27 -3.66 6.67 -23.59
C TYR A 27 -2.39 6.42 -24.39
N ASP A 28 -1.35 7.16 -24.03
CA ASP A 28 0.01 6.70 -24.31
C ASP A 28 0.36 5.52 -23.39
N ARG A 29 1.22 4.63 -23.86
CA ARG A 29 1.74 3.52 -23.04
C ARG A 29 2.42 4.00 -21.75
N CYS A 30 2.99 5.21 -21.74
CA CYS A 30 3.58 5.78 -20.53
C CYS A 30 2.55 6.23 -19.48
N GLU A 31 1.30 6.48 -19.87
CA GLU A 31 0.21 6.84 -18.95
C GLU A 31 -0.42 5.60 -18.26
N GLU A 32 -0.13 4.38 -18.74
CA GLU A 32 -0.60 3.14 -18.10
C GLU A 32 0.07 2.87 -16.74
N TRP A 33 1.11 3.62 -16.37
CA TRP A 33 1.89 3.42 -15.14
C TRP A 33 1.32 4.12 -13.89
N GLY A 34 0.08 4.62 -13.94
CA GLY A 34 -0.50 5.47 -12.90
C GLY A 34 -0.86 4.82 -11.55
N SER A 35 -0.28 3.69 -11.15
CA SER A 35 -0.61 3.08 -9.85
C SER A 35 0.45 2.10 -9.33
N THR A 36 0.40 1.76 -8.02
CA THR A 36 1.37 0.92 -7.32
C THR A 36 1.32 -0.54 -7.80
N PRO A 37 2.40 -1.07 -8.44
CA PRO A 37 2.44 -2.43 -8.96
C PRO A 37 2.71 -3.48 -7.86
N LEU A 38 2.08 -3.34 -6.69
CA LEU A 38 2.36 -4.15 -5.48
C LEU A 38 2.24 -5.65 -5.75
N ASN A 39 1.17 -6.11 -6.40
CA ASN A 39 1.00 -7.53 -6.72
C ASN A 39 2.14 -8.11 -7.58
N HIS A 40 2.63 -7.35 -8.57
CA HIS A 40 3.77 -7.77 -9.39
C HIS A 40 5.06 -7.83 -8.55
N ALA A 41 5.29 -6.83 -7.70
CA ALA A 41 6.42 -6.81 -6.78
C ALA A 41 6.39 -8.02 -5.83
N LEU A 42 5.22 -8.38 -5.28
CA LEU A 42 5.07 -9.54 -4.41
C LEU A 42 5.35 -10.87 -5.12
N VAL A 43 4.93 -11.03 -6.38
CA VAL A 43 5.28 -12.20 -7.19
C VAL A 43 6.80 -12.31 -7.33
N CYS A 44 7.49 -11.21 -7.65
CA CYS A 44 8.96 -11.17 -7.70
C CYS A 44 9.60 -11.46 -6.34
N SER A 45 9.05 -10.93 -5.25
CA SER A 45 9.53 -11.13 -3.89
C SER A 45 9.55 -12.60 -3.48
N HIS A 46 8.68 -13.46 -4.01
CA HIS A 46 8.75 -14.91 -3.75
C HIS A 46 10.09 -15.51 -4.19
N LYS A 47 10.61 -15.10 -5.35
CA LYS A 47 11.89 -15.58 -5.88
C LYS A 47 13.05 -14.97 -5.11
N LEU A 48 12.96 -13.68 -4.77
CA LEU A 48 14.01 -12.96 -4.05
C LEU A 48 14.17 -13.49 -2.62
N ILE A 49 13.08 -13.63 -1.87
CA ILE A 49 13.10 -14.13 -0.49
C ILE A 49 13.65 -15.56 -0.43
N LYS A 50 13.21 -16.44 -1.34
CA LYS A 50 13.74 -17.80 -1.44
C LYS A 50 15.25 -17.82 -1.62
N LYS A 51 15.76 -17.06 -2.59
CA LYS A 51 17.20 -16.95 -2.86
C LYS A 51 17.94 -16.34 -1.67
N PHE A 52 17.40 -15.28 -1.09
CA PHE A 52 18.01 -14.58 0.04
C PHE A 52 18.15 -15.50 1.26
N LYS A 53 17.08 -16.23 1.62
CA LYS A 53 17.12 -17.22 2.71
C LYS A 53 18.13 -18.33 2.44
N ALA A 54 18.17 -18.85 1.21
CA ALA A 54 19.10 -19.93 0.85
C ALA A 54 20.57 -19.47 0.89
N ILE A 55 20.89 -18.28 0.36
CA ILE A 55 22.26 -17.76 0.32
C ILE A 55 22.76 -17.39 1.72
N LYS A 56 21.90 -16.83 2.56
CA LYS A 56 22.27 -16.31 3.89
C LYS A 56 21.97 -17.26 5.04
N ASN A 57 21.40 -18.44 4.76
CA ASN A 57 20.98 -19.44 5.75
C ASN A 57 20.16 -18.86 6.91
N LEU A 58 19.18 -18.01 6.58
CA LEU A 58 18.40 -17.29 7.59
C LEU A 58 17.17 -18.09 8.04
N GLU A 59 16.97 -18.21 9.35
CA GLU A 59 15.76 -18.81 9.92
C GLU A 59 14.58 -17.85 9.83
N LYS A 60 14.75 -16.60 10.29
CA LYS A 60 13.72 -15.55 10.33
C LYS A 60 14.02 -14.44 9.35
N VAL A 61 13.00 -14.00 8.61
CA VAL A 61 13.09 -12.87 7.68
C VAL A 61 11.84 -12.01 7.83
N ASN A 62 12.05 -10.70 7.98
CA ASN A 62 10.98 -9.70 7.93
C ASN A 62 10.93 -9.13 6.51
N LEU A 63 9.76 -9.18 5.87
CA LEU A 63 9.46 -8.46 4.65
C LEU A 63 8.75 -7.16 5.01
N MET A 64 9.44 -6.04 4.77
CA MET A 64 8.87 -4.71 4.91
C MET A 64 8.40 -4.18 3.56
N LEU A 65 7.16 -3.72 3.49
CA LEU A 65 6.54 -3.16 2.29
C LEU A 65 6.12 -1.72 2.59
N ILE A 66 6.70 -0.76 1.87
CA ILE A 66 6.35 0.66 2.01
C ILE A 66 5.68 1.08 0.69
N THR A 67 4.44 1.56 0.77
CA THR A 67 3.61 1.87 -0.40
C THR A 67 2.78 3.13 -0.15
N ASP A 68 2.75 4.04 -1.12
CA ASP A 68 1.93 5.26 -1.14
C ASP A 68 0.52 5.07 -1.71
N GLY A 69 0.25 3.90 -2.30
CA GLY A 69 -1.01 3.59 -2.96
C GLY A 69 -1.51 2.18 -2.68
N ASP A 70 -2.79 1.96 -2.98
CA ASP A 70 -3.40 0.63 -2.95
C ASP A 70 -2.96 -0.20 -4.17
N THR A 71 -3.03 -1.52 -4.04
CA THR A 71 -2.54 -2.43 -5.09
C THR A 71 -3.29 -2.28 -6.42
N ASN A 72 -2.53 -2.35 -7.50
CA ASN A 72 -3.08 -2.64 -8.82
C ASN A 72 -3.65 -4.05 -8.92
N ARG A 73 -4.62 -4.21 -9.82
CA ARG A 73 -5.10 -5.53 -10.21
C ARG A 73 -4.05 -6.24 -11.03
N LEU A 74 -3.98 -7.56 -10.88
CA LEU A 74 -3.23 -8.40 -11.81
C LEU A 74 -3.88 -8.33 -13.19
N SER A 75 -3.09 -7.92 -14.20
CA SER A 75 -3.49 -8.02 -15.59
C SER A 75 -3.32 -9.46 -16.06
N ILE A 76 -4.30 -9.95 -16.83
CA ILE A 76 -4.23 -11.28 -17.45
C ILE A 76 -4.06 -11.01 -18.93
N ILE A 77 -2.89 -11.35 -19.47
CA ILE A 77 -2.64 -11.29 -20.90
C ILE A 77 -2.98 -12.67 -21.46
N GLU A 78 -3.90 -12.67 -22.42
CA GLU A 78 -4.35 -13.88 -23.09
C GLU A 78 -3.49 -14.14 -24.33
N ASP A 79 -2.86 -15.32 -24.39
CA ASP A 79 -2.28 -15.79 -25.65
C ASP A 79 -3.40 -16.28 -26.56
N ARG A 80 -3.65 -15.53 -27.65
CA ARG A 80 -4.69 -15.86 -28.62
C ARG A 80 -4.39 -17.14 -29.40
N SER A 81 -3.13 -17.54 -29.51
CA SER A 81 -2.75 -18.78 -30.22
C SER A 81 -3.21 -20.05 -29.52
N LEU A 82 -3.49 -19.98 -28.22
CA LEU A 82 -3.94 -21.11 -27.38
C LEU A 82 -5.47 -21.17 -27.23
N ALA A 83 -6.22 -20.63 -28.20
CA ALA A 83 -7.68 -20.51 -28.11
C ALA A 83 -8.40 -21.85 -27.89
N ASP A 84 -7.92 -22.90 -28.53
CA ASP A 84 -8.36 -24.29 -28.46
C ASP A 84 -8.15 -24.93 -27.07
N LYS A 85 -7.15 -24.46 -26.31
CA LYS A 85 -6.82 -24.97 -24.96
C LYS A 85 -7.52 -24.22 -23.84
N LYS A 86 -8.34 -23.21 -24.16
CA LYS A 86 -9.06 -22.42 -23.16
C LYS A 86 -10.31 -23.17 -22.73
N LEU A 87 -10.53 -23.20 -21.41
CA LEU A 87 -11.80 -23.68 -20.85
C LEU A 87 -12.94 -22.85 -21.44
N PRO A 88 -14.09 -23.43 -21.84
CA PRO A 88 -15.24 -22.69 -22.35
C PRO A 88 -15.61 -21.53 -21.42
N ASN A 89 -16.06 -20.42 -21.99
CA ASN A 89 -16.28 -19.16 -21.29
C ASN A 89 -17.36 -19.32 -20.20
N THR A 90 -16.98 -19.68 -18.98
CA THR A 90 -17.84 -19.51 -17.81
C THR A 90 -17.85 -18.02 -17.49
N ASN A 91 -19.03 -17.42 -17.30
CA ASN A 91 -19.30 -15.99 -17.04
C ASN A 91 -18.45 -15.31 -15.93
N SER A 92 -17.49 -15.99 -15.32
CA SER A 92 -16.59 -15.53 -14.28
C SER A 92 -15.23 -15.01 -14.76
N ARG A 93 -14.83 -15.13 -16.05
CA ARG A 93 -13.46 -14.78 -16.51
C ARG A 93 -12.99 -13.37 -16.15
N TYR A 94 -13.91 -12.43 -15.92
CA TYR A 94 -13.62 -11.04 -15.60
C TYR A 94 -14.27 -10.54 -14.30
N GLY A 95 -14.84 -11.45 -13.49
CA GLY A 95 -15.42 -11.09 -12.20
C GLY A 95 -14.35 -10.53 -11.25
N TYR A 96 -14.71 -9.52 -10.47
CA TYR A 96 -13.82 -8.93 -9.45
C TYR A 96 -13.24 -9.99 -8.49
N ASP A 97 -14.05 -11.03 -8.20
CA ASP A 97 -13.74 -12.11 -7.26
C ASP A 97 -13.38 -13.44 -7.95
N ALA A 98 -13.12 -13.41 -9.26
CA ALA A 98 -12.76 -14.62 -9.99
C ALA A 98 -11.41 -15.15 -9.49
N GLU A 99 -11.41 -16.38 -8.97
CA GLU A 99 -10.19 -17.03 -8.53
C GLU A 99 -9.18 -17.15 -9.66
N ILE A 100 -7.92 -16.83 -9.36
CA ILE A 100 -6.82 -16.98 -10.33
C ILE A 100 -5.94 -18.12 -9.87
N LYS A 101 -5.89 -19.19 -10.67
CA LYS A 101 -4.92 -20.26 -10.49
C LYS A 101 -3.66 -19.91 -11.26
N THR A 102 -2.56 -19.72 -10.54
CA THR A 102 -1.26 -19.39 -11.11
C THR A 102 -0.16 -20.30 -10.54
N THR A 103 1.02 -20.24 -11.13
CA THR A 103 2.21 -20.94 -10.64
C THR A 103 3.27 -19.89 -10.30
N ILE A 104 3.70 -19.87 -9.04
CA ILE A 104 4.77 -18.99 -8.57
C ILE A 104 5.85 -19.88 -7.99
N ASP A 105 7.10 -19.69 -8.45
CA ASP A 105 8.26 -20.51 -8.03
C ASP A 105 8.00 -22.02 -8.17
N GLY A 106 7.45 -22.44 -9.31
CA GLY A 106 7.18 -23.85 -9.62
C GLY A 106 6.05 -24.51 -8.80
N LYS A 107 5.39 -23.76 -7.92
CA LYS A 107 4.28 -24.26 -7.09
C LYS A 107 2.99 -23.53 -7.40
N LYS A 108 1.90 -24.29 -7.48
CA LYS A 108 0.55 -23.75 -7.71
C LYS A 108 0.11 -22.86 -6.55
N LEU A 109 -0.61 -21.79 -6.88
CA LEU A 109 -1.24 -20.87 -5.95
C LEU A 109 -2.59 -20.44 -6.53
N THR A 110 -3.61 -20.44 -5.68
CA THR A 110 -4.91 -19.85 -6.00
C THR A 110 -4.98 -18.48 -5.33
N LEU A 111 -5.24 -17.44 -6.12
CA LEU A 111 -5.49 -16.08 -5.65
C LEU A 111 -7.00 -15.85 -5.57
N ALA A 112 -7.47 -15.26 -4.48
CA ALA A 112 -8.88 -14.95 -4.25
C ALA A 112 -9.32 -13.67 -5.00
N GLY A 113 -9.00 -13.57 -6.29
CA GLY A 113 -9.31 -12.41 -7.13
C GLY A 113 -8.07 -11.64 -7.60
N ARG A 114 -8.33 -10.59 -8.38
CA ARG A 114 -7.29 -9.80 -9.07
C ARG A 114 -6.76 -8.61 -8.26
N GLY A 115 -7.55 -8.10 -7.32
CA GLY A 115 -7.23 -6.90 -6.52
C GLY A 115 -6.66 -7.22 -5.14
N VAL A 116 -7.19 -6.54 -4.11
CA VAL A 116 -6.71 -6.62 -2.71
C VAL A 116 -6.75 -8.04 -2.14
N ASN A 117 -7.77 -8.83 -2.45
CA ASN A 117 -7.84 -10.22 -2.01
C ASN A 117 -6.74 -11.08 -2.63
N GLY A 118 -6.36 -10.81 -3.89
CA GLY A 118 -5.21 -11.43 -4.53
C GLY A 118 -3.89 -11.06 -3.85
N THR A 119 -3.73 -9.79 -3.46
CA THR A 119 -2.60 -9.33 -2.63
C THR A 119 -2.52 -10.09 -1.33
N LYS A 120 -3.64 -10.24 -0.63
CA LYS A 120 -3.74 -11.01 0.61
C LYS A 120 -3.31 -12.47 0.41
N SER A 121 -3.75 -13.12 -0.68
CA SER A 121 -3.31 -14.48 -1.03
C SER A 121 -1.80 -14.56 -1.29
N LEU A 122 -1.21 -13.57 -1.96
CA LEU A 122 0.25 -13.51 -2.20
C LEU A 122 1.03 -13.34 -0.89
N LEU A 123 0.62 -12.42 -0.03
CA LEU A 123 1.27 -12.19 1.27
C LEU A 123 1.17 -13.43 2.17
N GLN A 124 0.00 -14.04 2.26
CA GLN A 124 -0.19 -15.29 3.00
C GLN A 124 0.66 -16.44 2.44
N ASN A 125 0.84 -16.49 1.11
CA ASN A 125 1.70 -17.49 0.50
C ASN A 125 3.17 -17.30 0.87
N LEU A 126 3.67 -16.06 0.86
CA LEU A 126 5.03 -15.74 1.31
C LEU A 126 5.26 -16.21 2.75
N LYS A 127 4.33 -15.88 3.67
CA LYS A 127 4.38 -16.32 5.06
C LYS A 127 4.43 -17.84 5.18
N LYS A 128 3.46 -18.53 4.56
CA LYS A 128 3.34 -20.00 4.63
C LYS A 128 4.54 -20.72 4.02
N ARG A 129 5.06 -20.22 2.89
CA ARG A 129 6.09 -20.91 2.11
C ARG A 129 7.49 -20.66 2.64
N TYR A 130 7.75 -19.46 3.15
CA TYR A 130 9.10 -19.03 3.52
C TYR A 130 9.24 -18.63 4.98
N GLY A 131 8.18 -18.68 5.79
CA GLY A 131 8.22 -18.30 7.20
C GLY A 131 8.66 -16.85 7.39
N VAL A 132 8.19 -15.95 6.52
CA VAL A 132 8.47 -14.52 6.64
C VAL A 132 7.38 -13.83 7.45
N ASN A 133 7.78 -12.86 8.26
CA ASN A 133 6.86 -11.90 8.87
C ASN A 133 6.69 -10.72 7.92
N VAL A 134 5.46 -10.29 7.65
CA VAL A 134 5.15 -9.26 6.65
C VAL A 134 4.62 -8.01 7.34
N ILE A 135 5.37 -6.93 7.21
CA ILE A 135 5.07 -5.62 7.78
C ILE A 135 4.77 -4.65 6.64
N GLY A 136 3.60 -4.01 6.70
CA GLY A 136 3.16 -3.02 5.72
C GLY A 136 3.22 -1.61 6.28
N PHE A 137 3.68 -0.66 5.48
CA PHE A 137 3.61 0.78 5.72
C PHE A 137 2.87 1.40 4.55
N TYR A 138 1.60 1.73 4.77
CA TYR A 138 0.80 2.49 3.83
C TYR A 138 0.96 3.98 4.12
N ILE A 139 1.51 4.71 3.15
CA ILE A 139 1.71 6.15 3.22
C ILE A 139 0.50 6.81 2.55
N ALA A 140 -0.35 7.41 3.36
CA ALA A 140 -1.50 8.16 2.90
C ALA A 140 -1.08 9.58 2.58
N ASP A 141 -1.20 9.98 1.32
CA ASP A 141 -0.92 11.36 0.90
C ASP A 141 -1.97 12.33 1.51
N SER A 142 -3.25 11.98 1.39
CA SER A 142 -4.34 12.82 1.87
C SER A 142 -5.10 12.26 3.08
N ARG A 143 -5.92 13.13 3.68
CA ARG A 143 -6.90 12.73 4.70
C ARG A 143 -7.92 11.73 4.15
N SER A 144 -8.21 11.80 2.84
CA SER A 144 -9.13 10.89 2.15
C SER A 144 -8.53 9.49 2.11
N ASP A 145 -7.28 9.36 1.67
CA ASP A 145 -6.56 8.09 1.58
C ASP A 145 -6.42 7.43 2.94
N LEU A 146 -6.08 8.23 3.97
CA LEU A 146 -6.08 7.77 5.36
C LEU A 146 -7.43 7.20 5.78
N ASN A 147 -8.54 7.89 5.47
CA ASN A 147 -9.88 7.41 5.83
C ASN A 147 -10.25 6.14 5.05
N SER A 148 -9.89 6.06 3.76
CA SER A 148 -10.07 4.89 2.91
C SER A 148 -9.29 3.68 3.45
N ALA A 149 -8.04 3.88 3.85
CA ALA A 149 -7.20 2.85 4.44
C ALA A 149 -7.76 2.35 5.79
N ILE A 150 -8.27 3.25 6.64
CA ILE A 150 -8.95 2.90 7.90
C ILE A 150 -10.21 2.07 7.62
N PHE A 151 -11.04 2.51 6.67
CA PHE A 151 -12.29 1.84 6.29
C PHE A 151 -12.04 0.44 5.73
N SER A 152 -11.18 0.33 4.72
CA SER A 152 -10.84 -0.95 4.10
C SER A 152 -10.19 -1.93 5.08
N SER A 153 -9.36 -1.45 6.02
CA SER A 153 -8.78 -2.30 7.07
C SER A 153 -9.82 -2.74 8.11
N TYR A 154 -10.77 -1.86 8.45
CA TYR A 154 -11.93 -2.20 9.29
C TYR A 154 -12.79 -3.28 8.63
N ARG A 155 -13.14 -3.12 7.35
CA ARG A 155 -13.93 -4.10 6.58
C ARG A 155 -13.23 -5.45 6.45
N ASP A 156 -11.90 -5.48 6.30
CA ASP A 156 -11.15 -6.74 6.27
C ASP A 156 -11.23 -7.52 7.59
N GLN A 157 -11.29 -6.81 8.72
CA GLN A 157 -11.41 -7.40 10.07
C GLN A 157 -12.86 -7.70 10.47
N ASN A 158 -13.83 -7.00 9.88
CA ASN A 158 -15.25 -7.10 10.21
C ASN A 158 -16.06 -7.41 8.94
N LYS A 159 -15.82 -8.60 8.37
CA LYS A 159 -16.45 -9.01 7.10
C LYS A 159 -17.97 -9.09 7.17
N ASP A 160 -18.50 -9.39 8.36
CA ASP A 160 -19.95 -9.55 8.60
C ASP A 160 -20.63 -8.21 8.97
N ALA A 161 -19.87 -7.12 9.08
CA ALA A 161 -20.45 -5.80 9.32
C ALA A 161 -21.30 -5.38 8.11
N ASN A 162 -22.56 -5.06 8.36
CA ASN A 162 -23.48 -4.52 7.36
C ASN A 162 -23.28 -3.01 7.20
N ASP A 163 -23.73 -2.45 6.08
CA ASP A 163 -23.47 -1.03 5.73
C ASP A 163 -24.17 -0.03 6.68
N TRP A 164 -25.08 -0.50 7.53
CA TRP A 164 -25.79 0.28 8.55
C TRP A 164 -25.07 0.30 9.91
N ASP A 165 -23.92 -0.35 10.01
CA ASP A 165 -23.15 -0.46 11.24
C ASP A 165 -22.47 0.87 11.62
N THR A 166 -23.03 1.55 12.64
CA THR A 166 -22.43 2.76 13.24
C THR A 166 -21.09 2.51 13.94
N SER A 167 -20.67 1.24 14.10
CA SER A 167 -19.40 0.89 14.74
C SER A 167 -18.19 1.40 13.98
N PHE A 168 -18.30 1.63 12.67
CA PHE A 168 -17.20 2.22 11.90
C PHE A 168 -16.81 3.62 12.40
N ASP A 169 -17.78 4.48 12.73
CA ASP A 169 -17.48 5.84 13.21
C ASP A 169 -16.74 5.82 14.56
N LYS A 170 -17.14 4.92 15.46
CA LYS A 170 -16.47 4.72 16.75
C LYS A 170 -15.05 4.17 16.54
N HIS A 171 -14.90 3.22 15.63
CA HIS A 171 -13.60 2.65 15.25
C HIS A 171 -12.69 3.73 14.66
N LYS A 172 -13.17 4.49 13.69
CA LYS A 172 -12.46 5.61 13.06
C LYS A 172 -12.01 6.63 14.10
N LYS A 173 -12.89 7.07 15.01
CA LYS A 173 -12.52 8.00 16.10
C LYS A 173 -11.39 7.44 16.97
N THR A 174 -11.43 6.15 17.29
CA THR A 174 -10.39 5.47 18.07
C THR A 174 -9.06 5.45 17.33
N LYS A 175 -9.06 5.07 16.04
CA LYS A 175 -7.86 5.05 15.20
C LYS A 175 -7.26 6.45 14.97
N LEU A 176 -8.09 7.48 14.89
CA LEU A 176 -7.58 8.86 14.80
C LEU A 176 -6.93 9.35 16.10
N LYS A 177 -7.43 8.92 17.27
CA LYS A 177 -6.76 9.17 18.55
C LYS A 177 -5.40 8.46 18.61
N GLU A 178 -5.35 7.20 18.16
CA GLU A 178 -4.12 6.43 18.05
C GLU A 178 -3.09 7.14 17.15
N ARG A 179 -3.51 7.58 15.96
CA ARG A 179 -2.69 8.38 15.05
C ARG A 179 -2.14 9.64 15.71
N ASN A 180 -2.98 10.41 16.43
CA ASN A 180 -2.50 11.65 17.05
C ASN A 180 -1.44 11.38 18.13
N LYS A 181 -1.51 10.23 18.81
CA LYS A 181 -0.54 9.82 19.83
C LYS A 181 0.75 9.27 19.23
N ASN A 182 0.63 8.37 18.26
CA ASN A 182 1.75 7.55 17.76
C ASN A 182 2.28 8.01 16.40
N LYS A 183 1.56 8.91 15.72
CA LYS A 183 1.75 9.36 14.33
C LYS A 183 1.51 8.31 13.25
N CYS A 184 1.28 7.07 13.66
CA CYS A 184 0.79 6.00 12.82
C CYS A 184 -0.47 5.37 13.42
N ILE A 185 -1.20 4.64 12.59
CA ILE A 185 -2.26 3.73 13.00
C ILE A 185 -1.77 2.31 12.76
N GLU A 186 -1.95 1.43 13.73
CA GLU A 186 -1.58 0.01 13.62
C GLU A 186 -2.83 -0.87 13.44
N TYR A 187 -2.75 -1.79 12.49
CA TYR A 187 -3.68 -2.91 12.33
C TYR A 187 -2.91 -4.21 12.35
N LYS A 188 -3.20 -5.07 13.33
CA LYS A 188 -2.64 -6.42 13.38
C LYS A 188 -3.47 -7.39 12.54
N ASN A 189 -2.81 -8.31 11.85
CA ASN A 189 -3.43 -9.37 11.05
C ASN A 189 -4.48 -8.85 10.07
N SER A 190 -4.18 -7.76 9.35
CA SER A 190 -5.11 -7.11 8.42
C SER A 190 -4.56 -7.10 7.01
N LYS A 191 -5.44 -7.28 6.01
CA LYS A 191 -5.15 -7.29 4.57
C LYS A 191 -4.02 -8.26 4.13
N GLY A 192 -3.70 -9.24 4.96
CA GLY A 192 -2.61 -10.20 4.71
C GLY A 192 -1.27 -9.83 5.35
N TYR A 193 -1.14 -8.65 5.96
CA TYR A 193 0.01 -8.24 6.77
C TYR A 193 -0.09 -8.78 8.20
N ASP A 194 1.05 -9.05 8.85
CA ASP A 194 1.10 -9.35 10.28
C ASP A 194 0.87 -8.05 11.07
N ASN A 195 1.54 -6.98 10.65
CA ASN A 195 1.32 -5.61 11.10
C ASN A 195 1.22 -4.69 9.89
N LEU A 196 0.10 -3.95 9.79
CA LEU A 196 -0.10 -2.88 8.82
C LEU A 196 -0.11 -1.55 9.57
N TYR A 197 0.84 -0.70 9.24
CA TYR A 197 0.92 0.67 9.71
C TYR A 197 0.40 1.62 8.63
N ILE A 198 -0.49 2.53 9.01
CA ILE A 198 -0.98 3.60 8.14
C ILE A 198 -0.40 4.91 8.67
N VAL A 199 0.31 5.64 7.83
CA VAL A 199 1.02 6.88 8.17
C VAL A 199 0.59 7.95 7.18
N LEU A 200 0.40 9.20 7.63
CA LEU A 200 0.20 10.30 6.69
C LEU A 200 1.55 10.79 6.17
N ASP A 201 1.65 11.11 4.90
CA ASP A 201 2.90 11.54 4.26
C ASP A 201 3.56 12.73 5.00
N LYS A 202 2.74 13.73 5.37
CA LYS A 202 3.20 14.89 6.17
C LYS A 202 3.87 14.56 7.50
N GLU A 203 3.69 13.35 8.03
CA GLU A 203 4.35 12.92 9.27
C GLU A 203 5.80 12.45 9.02
N PHE A 204 6.19 12.26 7.76
CA PHE A 204 7.59 12.08 7.32
C PHE A 204 8.28 13.40 6.98
N ASN A 205 7.55 14.52 6.93
CA ASN A 205 8.14 15.82 6.65
C ASN A 205 8.98 16.25 7.86
N THR A 206 10.24 15.84 7.81
CA THR A 206 11.29 16.23 8.73
C THR A 206 12.11 17.28 8.04
N ASP A 207 11.51 18.47 7.87
CA ASP A 207 12.37 19.64 8.01
C ASP A 207 13.01 19.45 9.39
N GLU A 208 14.34 19.27 9.43
CA GLU A 208 15.05 19.38 10.69
C GLU A 208 14.70 20.78 11.19
N ASP A 209 13.74 20.89 12.11
CA ASP A 209 13.45 22.14 12.80
C ASP A 209 14.80 22.51 13.42
N GLU A 210 15.57 23.39 12.78
CA GLU A 210 16.78 23.90 13.37
C GLU A 210 16.34 24.77 14.56
N PHE A 211 17.09 24.70 15.66
CA PHE A 211 16.73 25.51 16.82
C PHE A 211 17.08 26.97 16.54
N GLU A 212 16.19 27.68 15.87
CA GLU A 212 16.35 29.10 15.54
C GLU A 212 15.90 29.97 16.72
N ALA A 213 16.82 30.25 17.64
CA ALA A 213 16.67 31.28 18.65
C ALA A 213 17.68 32.40 18.40
N THR A 214 17.19 33.59 18.03
CA THR A 214 18.02 34.79 17.90
C THR A 214 18.01 35.59 19.20
N SER A 215 19.06 36.37 19.46
CA SER A 215 19.24 37.20 20.67
C SER A 215 18.10 38.20 20.91
N ASP A 216 17.37 38.54 19.86
CA ASP A 216 16.39 39.62 19.84
C ASP A 216 14.99 39.12 20.22
N GLN A 217 14.83 37.80 20.39
CA GLN A 217 13.58 37.18 20.78
C GLN A 217 13.31 37.32 22.27
N THR A 218 12.07 37.63 22.63
CA THR A 218 11.61 37.62 24.02
C THR A 218 11.71 36.21 24.62
N LYS A 219 11.83 36.12 25.95
CA LYS A 219 11.82 34.84 26.69
C LYS A 219 10.64 33.94 26.30
N SER A 220 9.49 34.53 25.96
CA SER A 220 8.30 33.80 25.52
C SER A 220 8.46 33.14 24.15
N GLN A 221 9.13 33.81 23.21
CA GLN A 221 9.42 33.33 21.87
C GLN A 221 10.45 32.20 21.90
N ILE A 222 11.54 32.37 22.67
CA ILE A 222 12.56 31.33 22.89
C ILE A 222 11.93 30.07 23.50
N THR A 223 11.04 30.23 24.49
CA THR A 223 10.33 29.10 25.11
C THR A 223 9.44 28.37 24.10
N ARG A 224 8.78 29.09 23.18
CA ARG A 224 7.96 28.49 22.12
C ARG A 224 8.82 27.75 21.09
N ALA A 225 9.93 28.36 20.65
CA ALA A 225 10.90 27.74 19.76
C ALA A 225 11.44 26.44 20.36
N PHE A 226 11.80 26.46 21.65
CA PHE A 226 12.32 25.28 22.35
C PHE A 226 11.27 24.18 22.50
N LYS A 227 10.02 24.54 22.80
CA LYS A 227 8.91 23.58 22.84
C LYS A 227 8.65 22.96 21.47
N LYS A 228 8.68 23.76 20.39
CA LYS A 228 8.50 23.29 19.01
C LYS A 228 9.59 22.28 18.64
N TYR A 229 10.86 22.69 18.79
CA TYR A 229 12.04 21.86 18.56
C TYR A 229 12.03 20.54 19.35
N SER A 230 11.70 20.60 20.64
CA SER A 230 11.65 19.41 21.49
C SER A 230 10.49 18.47 21.10
N SER A 231 9.38 19.03 20.62
CA SER A 231 8.20 18.25 20.22
C SER A 231 8.42 17.48 18.91
N SER A 232 9.10 18.06 17.91
CA SER A 232 9.39 17.39 16.64
C SER A 232 10.33 16.18 16.81
N LYS A 233 11.38 16.29 17.64
CA LYS A 233 12.26 15.15 17.97
C LYS A 233 11.54 14.00 18.68
N LYS A 234 10.60 14.32 19.59
CA LYS A 234 9.81 13.30 20.31
C LYS A 234 8.87 12.53 19.38
N VAL A 235 8.31 13.23 18.39
CA VAL A 235 7.42 12.70 17.34
C VAL A 235 8.16 11.66 16.48
N ASN A 236 9.34 11.98 15.95
CA ASN A 236 10.13 11.07 15.13
C ASN A 236 10.56 9.81 15.90
N LYS A 237 10.92 9.98 17.19
CA LYS A 237 11.27 8.85 18.05
C LYS A 237 10.10 7.89 18.25
N SER A 238 8.86 8.38 18.33
CA SER A 238 7.67 7.52 18.51
C SER A 238 7.43 6.63 17.29
N LEU A 239 7.50 7.19 16.08
CA LEU A 239 7.31 6.45 14.83
C LEU A 239 8.43 5.42 14.64
N MET A 240 9.70 5.82 14.83
CA MET A 240 10.86 4.93 14.78
C MET A 240 10.79 3.81 15.82
N THR A 241 10.35 4.11 17.05
CA THR A 241 10.20 3.09 18.09
C THR A 241 9.15 2.04 17.68
N LYS A 242 8.06 2.46 17.03
CA LYS A 242 7.05 1.54 16.52
C LYS A 242 7.57 0.68 15.37
N PHE A 243 8.39 1.24 14.49
CA PHE A 243 9.05 0.48 13.43
C PHE A 243 10.04 -0.55 14.00
N GLY A 244 10.85 -0.15 14.99
CA GLY A 244 11.76 -1.06 15.69
C GLY A 244 11.03 -2.19 16.39
N GLN A 245 9.92 -1.89 17.08
CA GLN A 245 9.06 -2.90 17.74
C GLN A 245 8.41 -3.88 16.75
N ALA A 246 8.17 -3.47 15.51
CA ALA A 246 7.58 -4.36 14.50
C ALA A 246 8.58 -5.37 13.94
N VAL A 247 9.87 -5.02 13.94
CA VAL A 247 10.96 -5.80 13.35
C VAL A 247 11.65 -6.72 14.37
N ALA A 248 11.64 -6.35 15.65
CA ALA A 248 12.21 -7.09 16.78
C ALA A 248 11.32 -8.27 17.22
#